data_AF-A0AAQ4Q6C4-F1
#
_entry.id   AF-A0AAQ4Q6C4-F1
#
_cell.length_a   1.000
_cell.length_b   1.000
_cell.length_c   1.000
_cell.angle_alpha   90.00
_cell.angle_beta   90.00
_cell.angle_gamma   90.00
#
_symmetry.space_group_name_H-M   'P 1'
#
loop_
_entity.id
_entity.type
_entity.pdbx_description
1 polymer ?
#
loop_
_entity_poly.entity_id
_entity_poly.type
_entity_poly.pdbx_seq_one_letter_code
_entity_poly.pdbx_strand_id
1 'polypeptide(L)'
;MAGLMSGFGHYTHAVVRGIPASLAKEALRSCQAEVDLAEARREHEEYVEVLGTRLGLEVVELPADESLPDCVFVEDAAVVCGDTALITRPGAESRRRETETMKSALKELNLNIVEMTDEKATLDGGDVLFTGREFFVGLSKRTNQRGAEILADAFKDYAVSTVPVLEGLHLKSFCSMGGPGLIVIGSSEPAQKALKIMQQMSDHRYDKLTVPDDLAANCIYMNLPNKGHVLLHPTAEQYPESAKEDCRGNHAGCSGLMLKSLGF
;
A
#
# COMPACT_ATOMS: atom_id res chain seq x y z
N MET A 1 12.27 -23.59 -5.12
CA MET A 1 11.26 -22.53 -5.39
C MET A 1 10.05 -22.55 -4.43
N ALA A 2 9.83 -23.57 -3.59
CA ALA A 2 8.72 -23.58 -2.62
C ALA A 2 8.94 -22.75 -1.32
N GLY A 3 10.17 -22.28 -1.06
CA GLY A 3 10.51 -21.58 0.19
C GLY A 3 10.32 -20.05 0.18
N LEU A 4 10.18 -19.41 -0.99
CA LEU A 4 10.07 -17.95 -1.08
C LEU A 4 8.69 -17.41 -0.65
N MET A 5 7.64 -18.23 -0.70
CA MET A 5 6.28 -17.80 -0.33
C MET A 5 5.86 -18.20 1.09
N SER A 6 6.62 -19.02 1.81
CA SER A 6 6.22 -19.54 3.13
C SER A 6 6.16 -18.46 4.23
N GLY A 7 6.64 -17.24 3.94
CA GLY A 7 6.53 -16.07 4.83
C GLY A 7 5.83 -14.86 4.22
N PHE A 8 5.21 -14.99 3.03
CA PHE A 8 4.58 -13.83 2.38
C PHE A 8 3.39 -13.30 3.20
N GLY A 9 3.37 -11.98 3.42
CA GLY A 9 2.38 -11.30 4.25
C GLY A 9 2.59 -11.48 5.75
N HIS A 10 3.74 -12.02 6.20
CA HIS A 10 4.03 -12.09 7.63
C HIS A 10 4.53 -10.74 8.14
N TYR A 11 3.80 -10.14 9.08
CA TYR A 11 4.15 -8.88 9.71
C TYR A 11 4.10 -9.01 11.24
N THR A 12 4.98 -8.26 11.90
CA THR A 12 5.04 -8.16 13.36
C THR A 12 4.74 -6.75 13.86
N HIS A 13 5.03 -5.73 13.05
CA HIS A 13 4.84 -4.33 13.37
C HIS A 13 4.06 -3.61 12.26
N ALA A 14 3.37 -2.53 12.62
CA ALA A 14 2.82 -1.57 11.69
C ALA A 14 3.16 -0.15 12.15
N VAL A 15 3.65 0.69 11.22
CA VAL A 15 3.83 2.12 11.49
C VAL A 15 2.63 2.86 10.93
N VAL A 16 2.00 3.69 11.75
CA VAL A 16 0.84 4.54 11.39
C VAL A 16 1.13 5.97 11.81
N ARG A 17 0.31 6.94 11.37
CA ARG A 17 0.52 8.35 11.74
C ARG A 17 -0.81 9.06 11.92
N GLY A 18 -0.91 9.86 12.98
CA GLY A 18 -2.14 10.59 13.31
C GLY A 18 -2.57 11.58 12.22
N ILE A 19 -3.88 11.87 12.17
CA ILE A 19 -4.50 12.77 11.20
C ILE A 19 -4.42 14.25 11.65
N PRO A 20 -3.69 15.11 10.92
CA PRO A 20 -3.64 16.55 11.23
C PRO A 20 -4.98 17.22 10.87
N ALA A 21 -5.32 18.30 11.56
CA ALA A 21 -6.51 19.08 11.24
C ALA A 21 -6.41 19.75 9.86
N SER A 22 -5.20 20.09 9.42
CA SER A 22 -4.92 20.63 8.10
C SER A 22 -5.32 19.69 6.95
N LEU A 23 -5.41 18.37 7.17
CA LEU A 23 -5.82 17.38 6.16
C LEU A 23 -7.11 17.78 5.45
N ALA A 24 -8.12 18.18 6.20
CA ALA A 24 -9.46 18.44 5.67
C ALA A 24 -9.47 19.55 4.59
N LYS A 25 -8.54 20.51 4.68
CA LYS A 25 -8.49 21.69 3.79
C LYS A 25 -7.30 21.71 2.84
N GLU A 26 -6.17 21.14 3.24
CA GLU A 26 -4.87 21.36 2.58
C GLU A 26 -4.28 20.08 1.96
N ALA A 27 -4.79 18.90 2.30
CA ALA A 27 -4.33 17.64 1.71
C ALA A 27 -4.56 17.58 0.20
N LEU A 28 -3.59 17.01 -0.51
CA LEU A 28 -3.63 16.88 -1.96
C LEU A 28 -4.68 15.85 -2.37
N ARG A 29 -5.66 16.27 -3.17
CA ARG A 29 -6.76 15.40 -3.61
C ARG A 29 -7.12 15.60 -5.08
N SER A 30 -7.66 14.56 -5.68
CA SER A 30 -8.18 14.58 -7.05
C SER A 30 -9.66 14.97 -7.13
N CYS A 31 -10.40 14.85 -6.02
CA CYS A 31 -11.83 15.18 -5.94
C CYS A 31 -12.10 16.34 -4.98
N GLN A 32 -13.22 17.05 -5.16
CA GLN A 32 -13.60 18.20 -4.32
C GLN A 32 -14.51 17.81 -3.14
N ALA A 33 -14.51 16.54 -2.74
CA ALA A 33 -15.33 16.10 -1.61
C ALA A 33 -14.87 16.78 -0.31
N GLU A 34 -15.84 17.24 0.48
CA GLU A 34 -15.57 17.72 1.84
C GLU A 34 -15.20 16.53 2.73
N VAL A 35 -14.19 16.73 3.57
CA VAL A 35 -13.72 15.72 4.52
C VAL A 35 -14.32 16.03 5.89
N ASP A 36 -15.13 15.12 6.41
CA ASP A 36 -15.51 15.13 7.81
C ASP A 36 -14.31 14.64 8.64
N LEU A 37 -13.60 15.58 9.26
CA LEU A 37 -12.40 15.30 10.04
C LEU A 37 -12.69 14.41 11.26
N ALA A 38 -13.87 14.51 11.86
CA ALA A 38 -14.23 13.70 13.02
C ALA A 38 -14.44 12.24 12.59
N GLU A 39 -15.13 12.04 11.46
CA GLU A 39 -15.31 10.72 10.88
C GLU A 39 -13.98 10.11 10.42
N ALA A 40 -13.14 10.89 9.73
CA ALA A 40 -11.80 10.46 9.30
C ALA A 40 -10.94 9.94 10.47
N ARG A 41 -10.96 10.65 11.61
CA ARG A 41 -10.25 10.25 12.83
C ARG A 41 -10.84 8.97 13.43
N ARG A 42 -12.17 8.86 13.48
CA ARG A 42 -12.85 7.66 13.95
C ARG A 42 -12.49 6.43 13.12
N GLU A 43 -12.52 6.56 11.78
CA GLU A 43 -12.13 5.49 10.86
C GLU A 43 -10.66 5.09 11.03
N HIS A 44 -9.76 6.06 11.22
CA HIS A 44 -8.35 5.79 11.47
C HIS A 44 -8.11 5.11 12.82
N GLU A 45 -8.79 5.54 13.88
CA GLU A 45 -8.74 4.88 15.20
C GLU A 45 -9.22 3.43 15.11
N GLU A 46 -10.29 3.15 14.36
CA GLU A 46 -10.78 1.79 14.11
C GLU A 46 -9.77 0.95 13.32
N TYR A 47 -9.15 1.53 12.28
CA TYR A 47 -8.09 0.90 11.51
C TYR A 47 -6.90 0.51 12.41
N VAL A 48 -6.44 1.42 13.26
CA VAL A 48 -5.34 1.19 14.20
C VAL A 48 -5.71 0.14 15.26
N GLU A 49 -6.93 0.18 15.82
CA GLU A 49 -7.43 -0.84 16.75
C GLU A 49 -7.41 -2.23 16.11
N VAL A 50 -7.83 -2.34 14.84
CA VAL A 50 -7.79 -3.61 14.13
C VAL A 50 -6.37 -4.14 14.00
N LEU A 51 -5.41 -3.33 13.56
CA LEU A 51 -4.01 -3.74 13.42
C LEU A 51 -3.41 -4.19 14.76
N GLY A 52 -3.57 -3.38 15.80
CA GLY A 52 -2.98 -3.65 17.12
C GLY A 52 -3.74 -4.72 17.89
N THR A 53 -4.97 -4.41 18.29
CA THR A 53 -5.75 -5.22 19.22
C THR A 53 -6.27 -6.50 18.58
N ARG A 54 -6.84 -6.41 17.38
CA ARG A 54 -7.49 -7.59 16.76
C ARG A 54 -6.48 -8.50 16.10
N LEU A 55 -5.57 -7.94 15.31
CA LEU A 55 -4.59 -8.72 14.55
C LEU A 55 -3.35 -9.07 15.36
N GLY A 56 -2.98 -8.25 16.35
CA GLY A 56 -1.88 -8.51 17.27
C GLY A 56 -0.53 -7.98 16.78
N LEU A 57 -0.53 -6.96 15.90
CA LEU A 57 0.68 -6.28 15.48
C LEU A 57 1.13 -5.28 16.55
N GLU A 58 2.44 -5.07 16.67
CA GLU A 58 2.96 -3.94 17.44
C GLU A 58 2.83 -2.66 16.61
N VAL A 59 1.98 -1.73 17.06
CA VAL A 59 1.71 -0.50 16.32
C VAL A 59 2.59 0.65 16.84
N VAL A 60 3.37 1.23 15.93
CA VAL A 60 4.12 2.46 16.17
C VAL A 60 3.30 3.63 15.60
N GLU A 61 2.66 4.40 16.48
CA GLU A 61 1.88 5.56 16.09
C GLU A 61 2.72 6.84 16.14
N LEU A 62 2.97 7.42 14.97
CA LEU A 62 3.66 8.69 14.82
C LEU A 62 2.70 9.86 15.05
N PRO A 63 3.17 10.97 15.64
CA PRO A 63 2.32 12.15 15.83
C PRO A 63 1.93 12.79 14.48
N ALA A 64 0.72 13.35 14.45
CA ALA A 64 0.29 14.24 13.38
C ALA A 64 1.19 15.47 13.31
N ASP A 65 1.38 16.02 12.11
CA ASP A 65 2.08 17.28 11.89
C ASP A 65 1.20 18.21 11.05
N GLU A 66 0.74 19.30 11.64
CA GLU A 66 -0.15 20.26 10.96
C GLU A 66 0.50 20.90 9.73
N SER A 67 1.84 20.93 9.66
CA SER A 67 2.57 21.43 8.48
C SER A 67 2.65 20.42 7.33
N LEU A 68 2.19 19.18 7.56
CA LEU A 68 2.19 18.07 6.60
C LEU A 68 0.78 17.48 6.49
N PRO A 69 -0.15 18.12 5.74
CA PRO A 69 -1.56 17.72 5.69
C PRO A 69 -1.80 16.26 5.26
N ASP A 70 -0.88 15.69 4.49
CA ASP A 70 -0.95 14.32 3.96
C ASP A 70 -0.21 13.29 4.83
N CYS A 71 0.29 13.66 6.03
CA CYS A 71 1.22 12.82 6.80
C CYS A 71 0.65 11.48 7.30
N VAL A 72 -0.68 11.31 7.32
CA VAL A 72 -1.33 10.04 7.63
C VAL A 72 -0.98 8.94 6.61
N PHE A 73 -0.68 9.30 5.35
CA PHE A 73 -0.38 8.36 4.27
C PHE A 73 1.07 7.91 4.28
N VAL A 74 1.45 7.22 5.36
CA VAL A 74 2.81 6.74 5.64
C VAL A 74 3.41 5.84 4.57
N GLU A 75 2.58 5.14 3.80
CA GLU A 75 3.01 4.22 2.74
C GLU A 75 3.90 4.91 1.71
N ASP A 76 3.64 6.17 1.38
CA ASP A 76 4.39 6.84 0.32
C ASP A 76 5.81 7.23 0.73
N ALA A 77 6.09 7.29 2.04
CA ALA A 77 7.36 7.73 2.58
C ALA A 77 8.41 6.61 2.69
N ALA A 78 8.00 5.33 2.65
CA ALA A 78 8.92 4.20 2.77
C ALA A 78 8.41 2.92 2.10
N VAL A 79 9.34 2.13 1.56
CA VAL A 79 9.11 0.76 1.10
C VAL A 79 9.97 -0.17 1.94
N VAL A 80 9.37 -1.18 2.58
CA VAL A 80 10.08 -2.14 3.43
C VAL A 80 10.02 -3.53 2.79
N CYS A 81 11.18 -4.17 2.68
CA CYS A 81 11.29 -5.56 2.22
C CYS A 81 12.41 -6.27 2.98
N GLY A 82 12.07 -7.39 3.63
CA GLY A 82 13.01 -8.10 4.51
C GLY A 82 13.41 -7.23 5.71
N ASP A 83 14.70 -7.06 5.92
CA ASP A 83 15.27 -6.22 6.98
C ASP A 83 15.65 -4.81 6.49
N THR A 84 15.30 -4.47 5.25
CA THR A 84 15.71 -3.23 4.59
C THR A 84 14.52 -2.32 4.30
N ALA A 85 14.68 -1.04 4.64
CA ALA A 85 13.72 0.02 4.36
C ALA A 85 14.32 1.05 3.40
N LEU A 86 13.72 1.19 2.23
CA LEU A 86 13.96 2.30 1.33
C LEU A 86 13.10 3.49 1.75
N ILE A 87 13.73 4.53 2.28
CA ILE A 87 13.13 5.84 2.48
C ILE A 87 13.03 6.51 1.11
N THR A 88 11.80 6.81 0.71
CA THR A 88 11.50 7.32 -0.62
C THR A 88 11.81 8.82 -0.73
N ARG A 89 11.61 9.36 -1.93
CA ARG A 89 11.54 10.80 -2.16
C ARG A 89 10.19 11.10 -2.81
N PRO A 90 9.15 11.46 -2.01
CA PRO A 90 7.82 11.66 -2.54
C PRO A 90 7.80 12.64 -3.72
N GLY A 91 6.99 12.31 -4.72
CA GLY A 91 6.83 13.11 -5.93
C GLY A 91 6.18 14.47 -5.65
N ALA A 92 5.28 14.53 -4.67
CA ALA A 92 4.75 15.78 -4.15
C ALA A 92 5.76 16.43 -3.20
N GLU A 93 6.21 17.64 -3.53
CA GLU A 93 7.26 18.32 -2.75
C GLU A 93 6.84 18.63 -1.32
N SER A 94 5.56 18.97 -1.11
CA SER A 94 4.96 19.20 0.22
C SER A 94 5.09 17.99 1.15
N ARG A 95 5.17 16.79 0.59
CA ARG A 95 5.21 15.52 1.34
C ARG A 95 6.62 15.04 1.67
N ARG A 96 7.67 15.65 1.09
CA ARG A 96 9.05 15.15 1.24
C ARG A 96 9.55 15.13 2.69
N ARG A 97 9.09 16.06 3.53
CA ARG A 97 9.47 16.12 4.96
C ARG A 97 8.83 15.01 5.80
N GLU A 98 7.81 14.32 5.29
CA GLU A 98 7.21 13.16 5.98
C GLU A 98 8.22 12.02 6.20
N THR A 99 9.20 11.93 5.29
CA THR A 99 10.24 10.89 5.29
C THR A 99 11.18 10.96 6.48
N GLU A 100 11.37 12.15 7.09
CA GLU A 100 12.26 12.36 8.24
C GLU A 100 11.76 11.60 9.48
N THR A 101 10.46 11.72 9.76
CA THR A 101 9.80 11.03 10.87
C THR A 101 9.76 9.52 10.60
N MET A 102 9.43 9.12 9.38
CA MET A 102 9.38 7.71 8.98
C MET A 102 10.75 7.03 9.12
N LYS A 103 11.82 7.68 8.64
CA LYS A 103 13.19 7.21 8.76
C LYS A 103 13.58 6.95 10.22
N SER A 104 13.21 7.87 11.11
CA SER A 104 13.55 7.74 12.54
C SER A 104 12.86 6.52 13.16
N ALA A 105 11.56 6.34 12.87
CA ALA A 105 10.78 5.19 13.35
C ALA A 105 11.32 3.85 12.84
N LEU A 106 11.62 3.75 11.53
CA LEU A 106 12.13 2.51 10.95
C LEU A 106 13.55 2.18 11.44
N LYS A 107 14.35 3.19 11.78
CA LYS A 107 15.66 3.00 12.41
C LYS A 107 15.54 2.48 13.84
N GLU A 108 14.57 2.96 14.61
CA GLU A 108 14.26 2.45 15.96
C GLU A 108 13.79 0.99 15.93
N LEU A 109 13.12 0.58 14.86
CA LEU A 109 12.77 -0.81 14.57
C LEU A 109 13.96 -1.67 14.06
N ASN A 110 15.19 -1.13 14.07
CA ASN A 110 16.43 -1.80 13.66
C ASN A 110 16.46 -2.26 12.20
N LEU A 111 15.77 -1.56 11.30
CA LEU A 111 15.86 -1.82 9.87
C LEU A 111 17.10 -1.17 9.24
N ASN A 112 17.63 -1.81 8.20
CA ASN A 112 18.68 -1.26 7.36
C ASN A 112 18.08 -0.14 6.50
N ILE A 113 18.53 1.09 6.70
CA ILE A 113 17.98 2.26 6.01
C ILE A 113 18.77 2.54 4.72
N VAL A 114 18.05 2.58 3.60
CA VAL A 114 18.52 3.10 2.31
C VAL A 114 17.73 4.36 1.99
N GLU A 115 18.38 5.44 1.60
CA GLU A 115 17.71 6.73 1.35
C GLU A 115 17.80 7.13 -0.12
N MET A 116 16.67 7.53 -0.69
CA MET A 116 16.61 8.11 -2.03
C MET A 116 17.07 9.58 -2.00
N THR A 117 18.37 9.82 -2.16
CA THR A 117 18.98 11.16 -2.08
C THR A 117 19.13 11.87 -3.42
N ASP A 118 18.97 11.16 -4.55
CA ASP A 118 19.05 11.74 -5.90
C ASP A 118 17.89 12.72 -6.13
N GLU A 119 18.19 14.01 -6.33
CA GLU A 119 17.19 15.05 -6.52
C GLU A 119 16.33 14.86 -7.78
N LYS A 120 16.84 14.11 -8.76
CA LYS A 120 16.11 13.77 -9.99
C LYS A 120 15.19 12.57 -9.80
N ALA A 121 15.30 11.84 -8.70
CA ALA A 121 14.45 10.70 -8.41
C ALA A 121 13.20 11.13 -7.65
N THR A 122 12.07 10.50 -7.99
CA THR A 122 10.85 10.54 -7.18
C THR A 122 10.21 9.17 -7.18
N LEU A 123 9.68 8.78 -6.03
CA LEU A 123 8.95 7.53 -5.84
C LEU A 123 7.97 7.70 -4.66
N ASP A 124 6.72 7.34 -4.88
CA ASP A 124 5.70 7.19 -3.84
C ASP A 124 5.46 5.68 -3.65
N GLY A 125 5.51 5.19 -2.42
CA GLY A 125 5.30 3.76 -2.09
C GLY A 125 3.94 3.20 -2.54
N GLY A 126 2.92 4.04 -2.76
CA GLY A 126 1.67 3.67 -3.41
C GLY A 126 1.85 3.12 -4.83
N ASP A 127 2.92 3.49 -5.54
CA ASP A 127 3.25 2.94 -6.86
C ASP A 127 3.95 1.59 -6.81
N VAL A 128 4.30 1.07 -5.63
CA VAL A 128 5.09 -0.14 -5.48
C VAL A 128 4.20 -1.32 -5.05
N LEU A 129 4.08 -2.31 -5.93
CA LEU A 129 3.43 -3.59 -5.66
C LEU A 129 4.50 -4.68 -5.50
N PHE A 130 4.69 -5.13 -4.26
CA PHE A 130 5.54 -6.29 -3.96
C PHE A 130 4.72 -7.57 -3.91
N THR A 131 5.07 -8.56 -4.74
CA THR A 131 4.29 -9.81 -4.87
C THR A 131 4.79 -10.95 -3.97
N GLY A 132 5.87 -10.72 -3.21
CA GLY A 132 6.64 -11.76 -2.56
C GLY A 132 7.66 -12.45 -3.47
N ARG A 133 7.68 -12.11 -4.77
CA ARG A 133 8.58 -12.68 -5.78
C ARG A 133 9.30 -11.63 -6.61
N GLU A 134 8.64 -10.51 -6.85
CA GLU A 134 9.15 -9.39 -7.64
C GLU A 134 8.41 -8.10 -7.25
N PHE A 135 8.90 -6.97 -7.77
CA PHE A 135 8.24 -5.69 -7.68
C PHE A 135 7.69 -5.25 -9.03
N PHE A 136 6.47 -4.76 -9.02
CA PHE A 136 5.96 -3.88 -10.07
C PHE A 136 5.94 -2.44 -9.55
N VAL A 137 6.54 -1.53 -10.32
CA VAL A 137 6.62 -0.11 -9.97
C VAL A 137 5.86 0.73 -10.99
N GLY A 138 4.83 1.43 -10.54
CA GLY A 138 4.07 2.38 -11.34
C GLY A 138 4.93 3.55 -11.80
N LEU A 139 4.96 3.83 -13.10
CA LEU A 139 5.45 5.11 -13.62
C LEU A 139 4.26 6.06 -13.70
N SER A 140 4.22 7.01 -12.77
CA SER A 140 3.08 7.88 -12.51
C SER A 140 3.52 9.35 -12.51
N LYS A 141 2.61 10.26 -12.13
CA LYS A 141 2.97 11.66 -11.86
C LYS A 141 3.85 11.82 -10.61
N ARG A 142 3.92 10.79 -9.77
CA ARG A 142 4.63 10.79 -8.49
C ARG A 142 5.92 9.99 -8.55
N THR A 143 5.93 8.90 -9.31
CA THR A 143 7.06 7.98 -9.41
C THR A 143 7.66 8.01 -10.81
N ASN A 144 8.98 8.24 -10.90
CA ASN A 144 9.70 8.31 -12.17
C ASN A 144 10.67 7.13 -12.35
N GLN A 145 11.23 7.00 -13.56
CA GLN A 145 12.13 5.90 -13.91
C GLN A 145 13.35 5.83 -13.00
N ARG A 146 13.91 6.99 -12.61
CA ARG A 146 15.07 7.05 -11.72
C ARG A 146 14.74 6.54 -10.31
N GLY A 147 13.54 6.84 -9.81
CA GLY A 147 13.05 6.28 -8.54
C GLY A 147 12.92 4.76 -8.58
N ALA A 148 12.38 4.22 -9.68
CA ALA A 148 12.26 2.78 -9.87
C ALA A 148 13.63 2.06 -9.96
N GLU A 149 14.62 2.68 -10.62
CA GLU A 149 16.00 2.18 -10.66
C GLU A 149 16.64 2.13 -9.27
N ILE A 150 16.47 3.18 -8.46
CA ILE A 150 16.99 3.22 -7.09
C ILE A 150 16.31 2.14 -6.22
N LEU A 151 15.03 1.87 -6.44
CA LEU A 151 14.33 0.75 -5.77
C LEU A 151 14.95 -0.60 -6.15
N ALA A 152 15.25 -0.82 -7.43
CA ALA A 152 15.93 -2.03 -7.89
C ALA A 152 17.34 -2.17 -7.29
N ASP A 153 18.08 -1.07 -7.16
CA ASP A 153 19.39 -1.05 -6.50
C ASP A 153 19.30 -1.34 -5.00
N ALA A 154 18.21 -0.93 -4.34
CA ALA A 154 17.96 -1.20 -2.93
C ALA A 154 17.58 -2.67 -2.66
N PHE A 155 16.84 -3.29 -3.57
CA PHE A 155 16.29 -4.64 -3.41
C PHE A 155 16.77 -5.61 -4.51
N LYS A 156 18.10 -5.76 -4.63
CA LYS A 156 18.77 -6.49 -5.73
C LYS A 156 18.38 -7.96 -5.90
N ASP A 157 17.84 -8.57 -4.85
CA ASP A 157 17.42 -9.97 -4.87
C ASP A 157 16.07 -10.20 -5.57
N TYR A 158 15.36 -9.13 -5.90
CA TYR A 158 14.06 -9.18 -6.55
C TYR A 158 14.10 -8.52 -7.93
N ALA A 159 13.41 -9.13 -8.89
CA ALA A 159 13.16 -8.49 -10.17
C ALA A 159 12.28 -7.24 -9.97
N VAL A 160 12.52 -6.19 -10.76
CA VAL A 160 11.74 -4.96 -10.75
C VAL A 160 11.32 -4.64 -12.19
N SER A 161 10.01 -4.56 -12.40
CA SER A 161 9.41 -4.20 -13.69
C SER A 161 8.57 -2.94 -13.53
N THR A 162 8.61 -2.04 -14.52
CA THR A 162 7.83 -0.81 -14.50
C THR A 162 6.51 -0.94 -15.28
N VAL A 163 5.47 -0.28 -14.79
CA VAL A 163 4.12 -0.31 -15.38
C VAL A 163 3.62 1.12 -15.56
N PRO A 164 3.20 1.56 -16.77
CA PRO A 164 2.64 2.89 -16.94
C PRO A 164 1.33 3.08 -16.14
N VAL A 165 1.26 4.13 -15.33
CA VAL A 165 0.04 4.55 -14.60
C VAL A 165 -0.55 5.77 -15.32
N LEU A 166 -1.50 5.51 -16.22
CA LEU A 166 -2.11 6.55 -17.05
C LEU A 166 -3.29 7.26 -16.36
N GLU A 167 -4.05 6.49 -15.57
CA GLU A 167 -5.21 6.93 -14.80
C GLU A 167 -5.09 6.40 -13.37
N GLY A 168 -5.62 7.16 -12.41
CA GLY A 168 -5.37 6.95 -10.98
C GLY A 168 -4.20 7.78 -10.45
N LEU A 169 -4.03 7.77 -9.13
CA LEU A 169 -2.91 8.47 -8.47
C LEU A 169 -1.66 7.58 -8.47
N HIS A 170 -1.84 6.30 -8.16
CA HIS A 170 -0.78 5.31 -8.05
C HIS A 170 -1.18 3.97 -8.69
N LEU A 171 -0.20 3.09 -8.91
CA LEU A 171 -0.43 1.70 -9.32
C LEU A 171 -1.41 0.99 -8.36
N LYS A 172 -1.22 1.13 -7.04
CA LYS A 172 -2.10 0.50 -6.05
C LYS A 172 -3.45 1.19 -5.86
N SER A 173 -3.76 2.25 -6.61
CA SER A 173 -5.11 2.84 -6.63
C SER A 173 -6.15 1.87 -7.22
N PHE A 174 -5.72 0.85 -7.97
CA PHE A 174 -6.62 -0.12 -8.60
C PHE A 174 -6.16 -1.58 -8.44
N CYS A 175 -5.14 -1.85 -7.62
CA CYS A 175 -4.70 -3.22 -7.33
C CYS A 175 -3.96 -3.37 -6.01
N SER A 176 -3.93 -4.59 -5.49
CA SER A 176 -3.11 -4.99 -4.34
C SER A 176 -2.90 -6.51 -4.34
N MET A 177 -2.11 -7.02 -3.38
CA MET A 177 -2.02 -8.46 -3.15
C MET A 177 -3.15 -8.92 -2.23
N GLY A 178 -3.97 -9.87 -2.70
CA GLY A 178 -5.05 -10.49 -1.90
C GLY A 178 -4.63 -11.77 -1.20
N GLY A 179 -3.43 -12.27 -1.49
CA GLY A 179 -2.88 -13.50 -0.95
C GLY A 179 -1.63 -13.94 -1.69
N PRO A 180 -1.00 -15.06 -1.29
CA PRO A 180 0.18 -15.58 -1.96
C PRO A 180 -0.15 -15.94 -3.41
N GLY A 181 0.41 -15.19 -4.36
CA GLY A 181 0.17 -15.40 -5.80
C GLY A 181 -1.18 -14.89 -6.31
N LEU A 182 -1.95 -14.16 -5.51
CA LEU A 182 -3.25 -13.59 -5.87
C LEU A 182 -3.20 -12.06 -5.93
N ILE A 183 -3.47 -11.50 -7.10
CA ILE A 183 -3.61 -10.04 -7.30
C ILE A 183 -5.10 -9.68 -7.29
N VAL A 184 -5.51 -8.78 -6.40
CA VAL A 184 -6.83 -8.13 -6.48
C VAL A 184 -6.72 -6.96 -7.45
N ILE A 185 -7.65 -6.84 -8.39
CA ILE A 185 -7.58 -5.88 -9.49
C ILE A 185 -8.95 -5.28 -9.80
N GLY A 186 -9.00 -3.98 -10.04
CA GLY A 186 -10.20 -3.28 -10.51
C GLY A 186 -10.66 -3.71 -11.91
N SER A 187 -11.93 -3.50 -12.22
CA SER A 187 -12.53 -3.91 -13.50
C SER A 187 -12.38 -2.87 -14.62
N SER A 188 -11.88 -1.67 -14.30
CA SER A 188 -11.73 -0.61 -15.29
C SER A 188 -10.74 -0.99 -16.41
N GLU A 189 -10.88 -0.32 -17.55
CA GLU A 189 -9.98 -0.52 -18.68
C GLU A 189 -8.51 -0.19 -18.33
N PRO A 190 -8.18 0.92 -17.63
CA PRO A 190 -6.83 1.19 -17.15
C PRO A 190 -6.27 0.08 -16.25
N ALA A 191 -7.05 -0.39 -15.28
CA ALA A 191 -6.63 -1.46 -14.36
C ALA A 191 -6.34 -2.77 -15.10
N GLN A 192 -7.24 -3.19 -16.00
CA GLN A 192 -7.05 -4.41 -16.77
C GLN A 192 -5.88 -4.31 -17.76
N LYS A 193 -5.61 -3.12 -18.33
CA LYS A 193 -4.40 -2.89 -19.15
C LYS A 193 -3.13 -3.01 -18.33
N ALA A 194 -3.06 -2.38 -17.16
CA ALA A 194 -1.93 -2.45 -16.25
C ALA A 194 -1.64 -3.90 -15.83
N LEU A 195 -2.68 -4.66 -15.46
CA LEU A 195 -2.54 -6.09 -15.15
C LEU A 195 -1.95 -6.89 -16.31
N LYS A 196 -2.42 -6.63 -17.54
CA LYS A 196 -1.95 -7.36 -18.72
C LYS A 196 -0.46 -7.09 -18.99
N ILE A 197 0.00 -5.86 -18.76
CA ILE A 197 1.42 -5.48 -18.84
C ILE A 197 2.21 -6.22 -17.75
N MET A 198 1.76 -6.19 -16.49
CA MET A 198 2.42 -6.92 -15.39
C MET A 198 2.58 -8.42 -15.71
N GLN A 199 1.52 -9.05 -16.22
CA GLN A 199 1.54 -10.46 -16.62
C GLN A 199 2.45 -10.76 -17.81
N GLN A 200 2.67 -9.80 -18.72
CA GLN A 200 3.58 -9.97 -19.86
C GLN A 200 5.04 -9.81 -19.48
N MET A 201 5.33 -9.03 -18.42
CA MET A 201 6.68 -8.75 -17.95
C MET A 201 7.20 -9.78 -16.93
N SER A 202 6.34 -10.66 -16.44
CA SER A 202 6.67 -11.65 -15.42
C SER A 202 6.65 -13.07 -15.97
N ASP A 203 7.63 -13.87 -15.57
CA ASP A 203 7.66 -15.32 -15.78
C ASP A 203 6.75 -16.07 -14.79
N HIS A 204 6.20 -15.37 -13.79
CA HIS A 204 5.31 -15.93 -12.79
C HIS A 204 3.85 -15.81 -13.19
N ARG A 205 3.10 -16.90 -12.98
CA ARG A 205 1.66 -16.88 -13.12
C ARG A 205 1.02 -16.47 -11.80
N TYR A 206 0.30 -15.35 -11.83
CA TYR A 206 -0.54 -14.89 -10.74
C TYR A 206 -2.01 -15.21 -11.01
N ASP A 207 -2.71 -15.68 -9.99
CA ASP A 207 -4.17 -15.69 -9.98
C ASP A 207 -4.68 -14.26 -9.78
N LYS A 208 -5.92 -14.01 -10.21
CA LYS A 208 -6.54 -12.69 -10.07
C LYS A 208 -7.93 -12.77 -9.47
N LEU A 209 -8.23 -11.83 -8.59
CA LEU A 209 -9.57 -11.53 -8.11
C LEU A 209 -9.98 -10.17 -8.68
N THR A 210 -10.87 -10.17 -9.67
CA THR A 210 -11.38 -8.92 -10.25
C THR A 210 -12.55 -8.42 -9.43
N VAL A 211 -12.49 -7.15 -9.01
CA VAL A 211 -13.59 -6.44 -8.35
C VAL A 211 -14.13 -5.34 -9.26
N PRO A 212 -15.43 -5.01 -9.19
CA PRO A 212 -16.04 -3.99 -10.04
C PRO A 212 -15.47 -2.59 -9.78
N ASP A 213 -15.24 -2.23 -8.51
CA ASP A 213 -14.76 -0.91 -8.12
C ASP A 213 -13.22 -0.91 -7.97
N ASP A 214 -12.53 -0.07 -8.73
CA ASP A 214 -11.05 -0.02 -8.72
C ASP A 214 -10.48 0.27 -7.32
N LEU A 215 -11.05 1.24 -6.60
CA LEU A 215 -10.60 1.58 -5.25
C LEU A 215 -10.83 0.43 -4.26
N ALA A 216 -11.79 -0.45 -4.52
CA ALA A 216 -12.02 -1.63 -3.69
C ALA A 216 -10.97 -2.73 -3.89
N ALA A 217 -10.13 -2.63 -4.92
CA ALA A 217 -9.04 -3.55 -5.15
C ALA A 217 -7.81 -3.27 -4.28
N ASN A 218 -7.78 -2.15 -3.55
CA ASN A 218 -6.76 -1.84 -2.57
C ASN A 218 -7.13 -2.49 -1.22
N CYS A 219 -6.43 -3.57 -0.90
CA CYS A 219 -6.64 -4.40 0.29
C CYS A 219 -5.28 -4.66 0.96
N ILE A 220 -5.32 -5.08 2.23
CA ILE A 220 -4.12 -5.49 2.98
C ILE A 220 -4.22 -6.97 3.32
N TYR A 221 -3.40 -7.79 2.68
CA TYR A 221 -3.26 -9.20 2.99
C TYR A 221 -2.19 -9.43 4.06
N MET A 222 -2.47 -10.30 5.03
CA MET A 222 -1.54 -10.71 6.09
C MET A 222 -1.61 -12.22 6.35
N ASN A 223 -0.51 -12.80 6.80
CA ASN A 223 -0.40 -14.17 7.28
C ASN A 223 0.11 -14.18 8.72
N LEU A 224 -0.82 -14.38 9.67
CA LEU A 224 -0.54 -14.22 11.09
C LEU A 224 -0.50 -15.58 11.82
N PRO A 225 0.47 -15.82 12.73
CA PRO A 225 0.71 -17.15 13.33
C PRO A 225 -0.52 -17.86 13.92
N ASN A 226 -1.49 -17.11 14.44
CA ASN A 226 -2.68 -17.64 15.11
C ASN A 226 -3.99 -17.40 14.35
N LYS A 227 -3.93 -16.73 13.19
CA LYS A 227 -5.12 -16.39 12.39
C LYS A 227 -5.04 -16.88 10.94
N GLY A 228 -3.85 -17.31 10.50
CA GLY A 228 -3.61 -17.69 9.11
C GLY A 228 -3.77 -16.50 8.18
N HIS A 229 -4.43 -16.73 7.05
CA HIS A 229 -4.67 -15.74 6.01
C HIS A 229 -5.76 -14.75 6.44
N VAL A 230 -5.39 -13.48 6.53
CA VAL A 230 -6.28 -12.36 6.84
C VAL A 230 -6.26 -11.38 5.67
N LEU A 231 -7.43 -10.89 5.30
CA LEU A 231 -7.57 -9.84 4.29
C LEU A 231 -8.36 -8.68 4.91
N LEU A 232 -7.75 -7.50 4.96
CA LEU A 232 -8.44 -6.25 5.23
C LEU A 232 -8.90 -5.67 3.90
N HIS A 233 -10.20 -5.43 3.78
CA HIS A 233 -10.80 -4.89 2.56
C HIS A 233 -11.88 -3.85 2.91
N PRO A 234 -12.24 -2.98 1.95
CA PRO A 234 -13.31 -2.01 2.14
C PRO A 234 -14.65 -2.65 2.50
N THR A 235 -15.42 -1.96 3.34
CA THR A 235 -16.73 -2.47 3.80
C THR A 235 -17.75 -2.61 2.68
N ALA A 236 -18.73 -3.50 2.88
CA ALA A 236 -19.92 -3.59 2.02
C ALA A 236 -20.78 -2.33 2.01
N GLU A 237 -20.64 -1.43 3.01
CA GLU A 237 -21.31 -0.12 3.00
C GLU A 237 -20.70 0.82 1.96
N GLN A 238 -19.38 0.78 1.78
CA GLN A 238 -18.67 1.61 0.81
C GLN A 238 -18.74 1.02 -0.60
N TYR A 239 -18.50 -0.28 -0.75
CA TYR A 239 -18.46 -0.97 -2.05
C TYR A 239 -19.25 -2.29 -2.02
N PRO A 240 -20.59 -2.23 -2.08
CA PRO A 240 -21.46 -3.40 -1.89
C PRO A 240 -21.28 -4.48 -2.96
N GLU A 241 -21.01 -4.12 -4.22
CA GLU A 241 -20.80 -5.10 -5.28
C GLU A 241 -19.42 -5.76 -5.17
N SER A 242 -18.38 -4.98 -4.84
CA SER A 242 -17.03 -5.52 -4.63
C SER A 242 -16.94 -6.43 -3.41
N ALA A 243 -17.62 -6.10 -2.31
CA ALA A 243 -17.66 -6.95 -1.13
C ALA A 243 -18.33 -8.33 -1.36
N LYS A 244 -19.19 -8.46 -2.38
CA LYS A 244 -19.82 -9.75 -2.73
C LYS A 244 -18.86 -10.71 -3.43
N GLU A 245 -17.84 -10.20 -4.11
CA GLU A 245 -16.88 -11.04 -4.85
C GLU A 245 -15.93 -11.79 -3.88
N ASP A 246 -15.66 -11.23 -2.70
CA ASP A 246 -14.97 -11.93 -1.60
C ASP A 246 -15.77 -13.17 -1.11
N CYS A 247 -17.08 -13.02 -0.91
CA CYS A 247 -17.95 -14.10 -0.45
C CYS A 247 -18.18 -15.23 -1.48
N ARG A 248 -17.94 -14.98 -2.77
CA ARG A 248 -18.11 -15.96 -3.86
C ARG A 248 -16.81 -16.68 -4.21
N GLY A 249 -15.66 -16.12 -3.85
CA GLY A 249 -14.37 -16.76 -3.99
C GLY A 249 -14.26 -17.92 -3.00
N ASN A 250 -14.39 -19.15 -3.50
CA ASN A 250 -14.18 -20.39 -2.72
C ASN A 250 -12.68 -20.61 -2.37
N HIS A 251 -11.96 -19.54 -2.00
CA HIS A 251 -10.59 -19.57 -1.51
C HIS A 251 -10.62 -19.91 -0.02
N ALA A 252 -10.69 -21.21 0.25
CA ALA A 252 -10.78 -21.78 1.58
C ALA A 252 -9.70 -21.20 2.52
N GLY A 253 -10.12 -20.36 3.49
CA GLY A 253 -9.33 -20.05 4.67
C GLY A 253 -9.07 -18.58 5.00
N CYS A 254 -9.52 -17.60 4.20
CA CYS A 254 -9.41 -16.18 4.58
C CYS A 254 -10.54 -15.77 5.54
N SER A 255 -10.20 -15.35 6.75
CA SER A 255 -11.13 -14.57 7.60
C SER A 255 -11.00 -13.10 7.20
N GLY A 256 -11.95 -12.59 6.42
CA GLY A 256 -12.01 -11.17 6.06
C GLY A 256 -12.33 -10.32 7.29
N LEU A 257 -11.52 -9.31 7.57
CA LEU A 257 -11.89 -8.22 8.47
C LEU A 257 -12.27 -7.01 7.61
N MET A 258 -13.52 -6.60 7.68
CA MET A 258 -13.99 -5.41 6.99
C MET A 258 -13.49 -4.16 7.73
N LEU A 259 -12.81 -3.27 7.01
CA LEU A 259 -12.46 -1.93 7.46
C LEU A 259 -13.01 -0.93 6.46
N LYS A 260 -13.47 0.24 6.92
CA LYS A 260 -13.73 1.33 5.99
C LYS A 260 -12.38 1.75 5.43
N SER A 261 -12.25 1.74 4.10
CA SER A 261 -11.07 2.31 3.48
C SER A 261 -11.01 3.78 3.89
N LEU A 262 -9.83 4.24 4.33
CA LEU A 262 -9.51 5.66 4.44
C LEU A 262 -9.38 6.19 2.99
N GLY A 263 -10.51 6.23 2.29
CA GLY A 263 -10.63 6.70 0.93
C GLY A 263 -10.70 8.21 0.94
N PHE A 264 -9.54 8.86 0.93
CA PHE A 264 -9.40 10.29 0.66
C PHE A 264 -8.85 10.51 -0.75
#